data_AF-A0A7X3VGQ9-F1
#
_entry.id   AF-A0A7X3VGQ9-F1
#
_cell.length_a   1.000
_cell.length_b   1.000
_cell.length_c   1.000
_cell.angle_alpha   90.00
_cell.angle_beta   90.00
_cell.angle_gamma   90.00
#
_symmetry.space_group_name_H-M   'P 1'
#
loop_
_entity.id
_entity.type
_entity.pdbx_description
1 polymer ?
#
loop_
_entity_poly.entity_id
_entity_poly.type
_entity_poly.pdbx_seq_one_letter_code
_entity_poly.pdbx_strand_id
1 'polypeptide(L)'
;MTSGGATPSGTAETVELQISGMTCAGCVRSIERAVAAVPGVARAEVNLATGTASVEYEAPLADVSDIREAVEHAGYGARETSPAITEAKGEDQQREAAIWKRKFILAAVFTLPLLVVAMSHGALVFPGGHWMQLALTLPVVLYSGRQFFVSALKGLRRRSADMNTLIAVGTGSAFLYSLVATIAPGWIDPRTAAPGDVPVYFETAAAIITLILLGRFLEAKARRRTSTAIRGLLELQASRARVVRAGVEIDIAVEDVRIGDVIVIRPGDRIPVDGEVVSGESAIDEAALTGESIPVDKAAGDFVLGGTVNTTGSFLFRARKVGSATMLARVVELVKKAQGSKAPIARLADVISGYFTPAVIGIATITFAAWYLLAPPEDAFRLAVLNAVAVLIIACPCAMGLATPTAVMVGMGRGAESGILIKNAETLETLHKVRAVVFDKTGTLTTGKPKVTDVTVYNTQMTQPTQLHG
;
A
#
# COMPACT_ATOMS: atom_id res chain seq x y z
N MET A 1 -57.31 9.71 -7.99
CA MET A 1 -56.20 9.58 -8.95
C MET A 1 -54.90 9.79 -8.17
N THR A 2 -54.35 8.71 -7.63
CA THR A 2 -53.04 8.70 -6.95
C THR A 2 -52.11 7.87 -7.82
N SER A 3 -51.31 8.56 -8.63
CA SER A 3 -50.27 7.96 -9.46
C SER A 3 -49.11 7.50 -8.57
N GLY A 4 -49.00 6.20 -8.34
CA GLY A 4 -47.80 5.59 -7.79
C GLY A 4 -46.66 5.67 -8.81
N GLY A 5 -45.69 6.53 -8.55
CA GLY A 5 -44.41 6.54 -9.26
C GLY A 5 -43.56 5.38 -8.75
N ALA A 6 -43.38 4.36 -9.59
CA ALA A 6 -42.39 3.32 -9.36
C ALA A 6 -40.99 3.94 -9.52
N THR A 7 -40.23 4.01 -8.43
CA THR A 7 -38.78 4.23 -8.49
C THR A 7 -38.12 3.00 -9.12
N PRO A 8 -37.24 3.16 -10.13
CA PRO A 8 -36.48 2.02 -10.64
C PRO A 8 -35.50 1.57 -9.55
N SER A 9 -35.62 0.31 -9.11
CA SER A 9 -34.66 -0.30 -8.20
C SER A 9 -33.37 -0.60 -8.96
N GLY A 10 -32.34 0.23 -8.78
CA GLY A 10 -31.01 -0.05 -9.32
C GLY A 10 -30.39 -1.28 -8.67
N THR A 11 -29.63 -2.07 -9.45
CA THR A 11 -28.84 -3.18 -8.92
C THR A 11 -27.51 -2.66 -8.42
N ALA A 12 -27.21 -2.90 -7.14
CA ALA A 12 -25.91 -2.57 -6.55
C ALA A 12 -24.84 -3.53 -7.08
N GLU A 13 -23.87 -2.98 -7.81
CA GLU A 13 -22.72 -3.67 -8.38
C GLU A 13 -21.43 -3.19 -7.72
N THR A 14 -20.37 -3.97 -7.87
CA THR A 14 -19.04 -3.61 -7.35
C THR A 14 -17.99 -3.86 -8.43
N VAL A 15 -17.17 -2.85 -8.71
CA VAL A 15 -16.05 -2.96 -9.65
C VAL A 15 -14.72 -2.70 -8.93
N GLU A 16 -13.70 -3.48 -9.29
CA GLU A 16 -12.34 -3.30 -8.80
C GLU A 16 -11.42 -2.78 -9.93
N LEU A 17 -10.96 -1.54 -9.78
CA LEU A 17 -10.11 -0.85 -10.74
C LEU A 17 -8.66 -0.82 -10.24
N GLN A 18 -7.71 -1.19 -11.09
CA GLN A 18 -6.30 -0.94 -10.88
C GLN A 18 -5.96 0.50 -11.25
N ILE A 19 -5.39 1.21 -10.28
CA ILE A 19 -5.09 2.64 -10.37
C ILE A 19 -3.59 2.87 -10.51
N SER A 20 -3.22 3.64 -11.52
CA SER A 20 -1.84 4.04 -11.81
C SER A 20 -1.57 5.51 -11.45
N GLY A 21 -0.38 5.80 -10.93
CA GLY A 21 0.09 7.17 -10.68
C GLY A 21 -0.23 7.75 -9.30
N MET A 22 -0.70 6.93 -8.36
CA MET A 22 -0.83 7.33 -6.95
C MET A 22 0.52 7.30 -6.24
N THR A 23 0.86 8.37 -5.52
CA THR A 23 2.17 8.51 -4.83
C THR A 23 2.06 8.92 -3.36
N CYS A 24 0.85 9.25 -2.89
CA CYS A 24 0.59 9.66 -1.51
C CYS A 24 -0.89 9.42 -1.14
N ALA A 25 -1.25 9.53 0.14
CA ALA A 25 -2.64 9.42 0.56
C ALA A 25 -3.50 10.62 0.12
N GLY A 26 -2.86 11.74 -0.26
CA GLY A 26 -3.54 12.83 -0.97
C GLY A 26 -4.15 12.37 -2.29
N CYS A 27 -3.43 11.52 -3.05
CA CYS A 27 -3.95 10.93 -4.28
C CYS A 27 -5.17 10.06 -4.03
N VAL A 28 -5.11 9.21 -3.01
CA VAL A 28 -6.21 8.35 -2.57
C VAL A 28 -7.47 9.17 -2.30
N ARG A 29 -7.38 10.20 -1.44
CA ARG A 29 -8.52 11.06 -1.12
C ARG A 29 -9.08 11.80 -2.33
N SER A 30 -8.20 12.22 -3.25
CA SER A 30 -8.61 12.88 -4.49
C SER A 30 -9.44 11.94 -5.38
N ILE A 31 -9.05 10.67 -5.47
CA ILE A 31 -9.76 9.67 -6.27
C ILE A 31 -11.06 9.28 -5.59
N GLU A 32 -11.05 9.01 -4.28
CA GLU A 32 -12.27 8.69 -3.52
C GLU A 32 -13.32 9.80 -3.65
N ARG A 33 -12.91 11.07 -3.56
CA ARG A 33 -13.82 12.20 -3.78
C ARG A 33 -14.31 12.33 -5.21
N ALA A 34 -13.45 12.11 -6.20
CA ALA A 34 -13.83 12.20 -7.61
C ALA A 34 -14.83 11.11 -7.99
N VAL A 35 -14.58 9.88 -7.54
CA VAL A 35 -15.46 8.73 -7.80
C VAL A 35 -16.76 8.83 -7.00
N ALA A 36 -16.72 9.25 -5.73
CA ALA A 36 -17.93 9.47 -4.93
C ALA A 36 -18.80 10.64 -5.44
N ALA A 37 -18.28 11.51 -6.31
CA ALA A 37 -19.05 12.58 -6.95
C ALA A 37 -19.82 12.11 -8.19
N VAL A 38 -19.58 10.89 -8.68
CA VAL A 38 -20.32 10.31 -9.81
C VAL A 38 -21.73 9.92 -9.32
N PRO A 39 -22.81 10.41 -9.96
CA PRO A 39 -24.17 10.02 -9.61
C PRO A 39 -24.35 8.51 -9.71
N GLY A 40 -24.92 7.86 -8.69
CA GLY A 40 -25.08 6.40 -8.66
C GLY A 40 -23.96 5.65 -7.94
N VAL A 41 -22.87 6.30 -7.53
CA VAL A 41 -21.84 5.67 -6.67
C VAL A 41 -22.26 5.74 -5.19
N ALA A 42 -22.38 4.58 -4.55
CA ALA A 42 -22.73 4.46 -3.13
C ALA A 42 -21.48 4.55 -2.23
N ARG A 43 -20.37 3.93 -2.65
CA ARG A 43 -19.13 3.88 -1.87
C ARG A 43 -17.92 3.74 -2.77
N ALA A 44 -16.83 4.44 -2.45
CA ALA A 44 -15.56 4.30 -3.13
C ALA A 44 -14.43 4.19 -2.11
N GLU A 45 -13.64 3.11 -2.20
CA GLU A 45 -12.47 2.89 -1.35
C GLU A 45 -11.24 2.67 -2.21
N VAL A 46 -10.20 3.46 -1.94
CA VAL A 46 -8.95 3.38 -2.70
C VAL A 46 -7.81 2.93 -1.77
N ASN A 47 -7.08 1.92 -2.22
CA ASN A 47 -5.96 1.34 -1.50
C ASN A 47 -4.64 1.64 -2.24
N LEU A 48 -3.85 2.52 -1.63
CA LEU A 48 -2.53 2.90 -2.15
C LEU A 48 -1.54 1.74 -2.16
N ALA A 49 -1.62 0.83 -1.18
CA ALA A 49 -0.67 -0.28 -1.04
C ALA A 49 -0.91 -1.36 -2.11
N THR A 50 -2.16 -1.57 -2.49
CA THR A 50 -2.53 -2.53 -3.55
C THR A 50 -2.62 -1.88 -4.92
N GLY A 51 -2.64 -0.54 -5.00
CA GLY A 51 -2.86 0.18 -6.24
C GLY A 51 -4.25 -0.06 -6.82
N THR A 52 -5.26 -0.34 -5.98
CA THR A 52 -6.62 -0.68 -6.44
C THR A 52 -7.67 0.24 -5.84
N ALA A 53 -8.79 0.40 -6.53
CA ALA A 53 -9.98 1.10 -6.10
C ALA A 53 -11.17 0.15 -6.18
N SER A 54 -11.89 -0.04 -5.08
CA SER A 54 -13.14 -0.77 -5.02
C SER A 54 -14.28 0.23 -5.00
N VAL A 55 -15.21 0.12 -5.95
CA VAL A 55 -16.32 1.07 -6.11
C VAL A 55 -17.63 0.30 -6.13
N GLU A 56 -18.53 0.65 -5.21
CA GLU A 56 -19.92 0.18 -5.15
C GLU A 56 -20.80 1.22 -5.84
N TYR A 57 -21.53 0.81 -6.88
CA TYR A 57 -22.37 1.68 -7.70
C TYR A 57 -23.69 1.01 -8.09
N GLU A 58 -24.70 1.81 -8.41
CA GLU A 58 -26.02 1.35 -8.83
C GLU A 58 -26.15 1.45 -10.36
N ALA A 59 -26.29 0.32 -11.03
CA ALA A 59 -26.67 0.30 -12.44
C ALA A 59 -28.20 0.51 -12.57
N PRO A 60 -28.69 1.36 -13.50
CA PRO A 60 -27.98 2.03 -14.59
C PRO A 60 -27.60 3.50 -14.31
N LEU A 61 -27.58 3.96 -13.05
CA LEU A 61 -27.25 5.36 -12.73
C LEU A 61 -25.77 5.70 -12.99
N ALA A 62 -24.89 4.71 -12.86
CA ALA A 62 -23.47 4.80 -13.21
C ALA A 62 -23.02 3.53 -13.94
N ASP A 63 -22.07 3.68 -14.87
CA ASP A 63 -21.32 2.57 -15.48
C ASP A 63 -19.83 2.66 -15.11
N VAL A 64 -19.11 1.55 -15.29
CA VAL A 64 -17.65 1.43 -15.08
C VAL A 64 -16.88 2.47 -15.90
N SER A 65 -17.38 2.84 -17.08
CA SER A 65 -16.80 3.92 -17.91
C SER A 65 -16.83 5.27 -17.21
N ASP A 66 -17.94 5.63 -16.57
CA ASP A 66 -18.13 6.92 -15.89
C ASP A 66 -17.20 7.02 -14.68
N ILE A 67 -17.08 5.90 -13.94
CA ILE A 67 -16.16 5.76 -12.83
C ILE A 67 -14.71 5.89 -13.31
N ARG A 68 -14.35 5.24 -14.42
CA ARG A 68 -13.00 5.32 -15.01
C ARG A 68 -12.67 6.74 -15.45
N GLU A 69 -13.60 7.41 -16.12
CA GLU A 69 -13.45 8.78 -16.57
C GLU A 69 -13.30 9.76 -15.40
N ALA A 70 -14.02 9.54 -14.29
CA ALA A 70 -13.83 10.32 -13.07
C ALA A 70 -12.42 10.16 -12.48
N VAL A 71 -11.85 8.95 -12.52
CA VAL A 71 -10.46 8.71 -12.09
C VAL A 71 -9.44 9.37 -13.03
N GLU A 72 -9.69 9.33 -14.34
CA GLU A 72 -8.86 9.97 -15.36
C GLU A 72 -8.91 11.49 -15.28
N HIS A 73 -10.09 12.08 -15.03
CA HIS A 73 -10.26 13.50 -14.74
C HIS A 73 -9.58 13.91 -13.44
N ALA A 74 -9.54 13.03 -12.43
CA ALA A 74 -8.71 13.22 -11.25
C ALA A 74 -7.20 13.11 -11.55
N GLY A 75 -6.80 12.70 -12.76
CA GLY A 75 -5.42 12.69 -13.25
C GLY A 75 -4.66 11.40 -12.95
N TYR A 76 -5.38 10.28 -12.84
CA TYR A 76 -4.83 8.94 -12.58
C TYR A 76 -5.25 7.98 -13.69
N GLY A 77 -4.45 6.95 -13.95
CA GLY A 77 -4.87 5.89 -14.87
C GLY A 77 -5.75 4.88 -14.15
N ALA A 78 -6.82 4.40 -14.78
CA ALA A 78 -7.67 3.34 -14.24
C ALA A 78 -7.87 2.23 -15.27
N ARG A 79 -7.71 0.97 -14.86
CA ARG A 79 -7.96 -0.22 -15.68
C ARG A 79 -8.69 -1.27 -14.85
N GLU A 80 -9.58 -2.05 -15.45
CA GLU A 80 -10.25 -3.15 -14.72
C GLU A 80 -9.26 -4.24 -14.32
N THR A 81 -9.45 -4.79 -13.12
CA THR A 81 -8.57 -5.83 -12.58
C THR A 81 -9.04 -7.20 -13.07
N SER A 82 -8.25 -7.87 -13.91
CA SER A 82 -8.44 -9.29 -14.25
C SER A 82 -7.71 -10.20 -13.23
N PRO A 83 -8.28 -11.34 -12.82
CA PRO A 83 -7.70 -12.24 -11.80
C PRO A 83 -6.24 -12.67 -12.08
N ALA A 84 -5.83 -12.74 -13.35
CA ALA A 84 -4.45 -13.06 -13.76
C ALA A 84 -3.38 -12.02 -13.33
N ILE A 85 -3.79 -10.81 -12.92
CA ILE A 85 -2.87 -9.71 -12.56
C ILE A 85 -2.33 -9.84 -11.12
N THR A 86 -2.92 -10.72 -10.30
CA THR A 86 -2.53 -10.90 -8.88
C THR A 86 -1.11 -11.48 -8.72
N GLU A 87 -0.64 -12.28 -9.67
CA GLU A 87 0.70 -12.91 -9.63
C GLU A 87 1.84 -11.95 -10.05
N ALA A 88 1.58 -11.00 -10.96
CA ALA A 88 2.55 -10.00 -11.41
C ALA A 88 2.97 -8.99 -10.31
N LYS A 89 2.21 -8.93 -9.21
CA LYS A 89 2.34 -7.95 -8.12
C LYS A 89 3.61 -8.11 -7.27
N GLY A 90 4.17 -9.33 -7.24
CA GLY A 90 5.42 -9.62 -6.53
C GLY A 90 6.67 -9.02 -7.17
N GLU A 91 6.65 -8.85 -8.49
CA GLU A 91 7.76 -8.30 -9.27
C GLU A 91 7.73 -6.76 -9.28
N ASP A 92 6.54 -6.16 -9.34
CA ASP A 92 6.39 -4.70 -9.38
C ASP A 92 6.80 -4.01 -8.06
N GLN A 93 6.54 -4.63 -6.90
CA GLN A 93 7.03 -4.11 -5.61
C GLN A 93 8.57 -4.14 -5.50
N GLN A 94 9.23 -5.13 -6.12
CA GLN A 94 10.69 -5.20 -6.15
C GLN A 94 11.29 -4.13 -7.08
N ARG A 95 10.64 -3.87 -8.21
CA ARG A 95 11.01 -2.80 -9.14
C ARG A 95 10.88 -1.42 -8.49
N GLU A 96 9.83 -1.19 -7.72
CA GLU A 96 9.61 0.10 -7.05
C GLU A 96 10.72 0.45 -6.05
N ALA A 97 11.08 -0.49 -5.17
CA ALA A 97 12.17 -0.29 -4.21
C ALA A 97 13.53 -0.05 -4.89
N ALA A 98 13.79 -0.72 -6.03
CA ALA A 98 15.00 -0.52 -6.81
C ALA A 98 15.07 0.89 -7.44
N ILE A 99 13.93 1.42 -7.91
CA ILE A 99 13.84 2.78 -8.46
C ILE A 99 14.17 3.82 -7.37
N TRP A 100 13.57 3.70 -6.18
CA TRP A 100 13.85 4.59 -5.06
C TRP A 100 15.31 4.54 -4.63
N LYS A 101 15.90 3.34 -4.56
CA LYS A 101 17.33 3.14 -4.27
C LYS A 101 18.21 3.85 -5.30
N ARG A 102 17.95 3.69 -6.59
CA ARG A 102 18.76 4.29 -7.67
C ARG A 102 18.69 5.82 -7.63
N LYS A 103 17.49 6.40 -7.45
CA LYS A 103 17.31 7.85 -7.32
C LYS A 103 18.04 8.42 -6.11
N PHE A 104 17.94 7.74 -4.96
CA PHE A 104 18.66 8.13 -3.74
C PHE A 104 20.18 8.09 -3.94
N ILE A 105 20.73 6.98 -4.46
CA ILE A 105 22.19 6.86 -4.66
C ILE A 105 22.69 7.96 -5.59
N LEU A 106 22.00 8.18 -6.71
CA LEU A 106 22.38 9.24 -7.64
C LEU A 106 22.33 10.61 -6.96
N ALA A 107 21.25 10.92 -6.23
CA ALA A 107 21.14 12.18 -5.51
C ALA A 107 22.26 12.35 -4.46
N ALA A 108 22.54 11.32 -3.67
CA ALA A 108 23.60 11.33 -2.65
C ALA A 108 25.00 11.54 -3.24
N VAL A 109 25.30 10.92 -4.39
CA VAL A 109 26.60 11.07 -5.06
C VAL A 109 26.86 12.53 -5.47
N PHE A 110 25.84 13.26 -5.90
CA PHE A 110 25.99 14.67 -6.27
C PHE A 110 25.85 15.63 -5.08
N THR A 111 25.01 15.30 -4.09
CA THR A 111 24.80 16.12 -2.89
C THR A 111 25.99 16.07 -1.93
N LEU A 112 26.69 14.93 -1.80
CA LEU A 112 27.81 14.79 -0.86
C LEU A 112 28.97 15.76 -1.15
N PRO A 113 29.53 15.84 -2.38
CA PRO A 113 30.54 16.82 -2.71
C PRO A 113 30.06 18.27 -2.52
N LEU A 114 28.80 18.53 -2.86
CA LEU A 114 28.18 19.84 -2.70
C LEU A 114 28.13 20.28 -1.22
N LEU A 115 27.75 19.37 -0.31
CA LEU A 115 27.75 19.62 1.13
C LEU A 115 29.17 19.84 1.66
N VAL A 116 30.16 19.07 1.20
CA VAL A 116 31.56 19.25 1.61
C VAL A 116 32.06 20.65 1.22
N VAL A 117 31.74 21.11 0.01
CA VAL A 117 32.11 22.46 -0.44
C VAL A 117 31.40 23.53 0.41
N ALA A 118 30.09 23.41 0.62
CA ALA A 118 29.32 24.38 1.38
C ALA A 118 29.75 24.46 2.87
N MET A 119 30.06 23.32 3.49
CA MET A 119 30.49 23.24 4.89
C MET A 119 31.97 23.57 5.10
N SER A 120 32.75 23.75 4.04
CA SER A 120 34.17 24.11 4.14
C SER A 120 34.42 25.53 4.67
N HIS A 121 33.37 26.36 4.81
CA HIS A 121 33.46 27.75 5.27
C HIS A 121 34.54 28.56 4.53
N GLY A 122 34.70 28.31 3.22
CA GLY A 122 35.69 28.98 2.38
C GLY A 122 37.09 28.37 2.40
N ALA A 123 37.31 27.25 3.11
CA ALA A 123 38.59 26.52 3.07
C ALA A 123 38.82 25.83 1.71
N LEU A 124 37.75 25.45 1.01
CA LEU A 124 37.80 24.87 -0.33
C LEU A 124 37.26 25.88 -1.35
N VAL A 125 38.14 26.72 -1.91
CA VAL A 125 37.78 27.69 -2.95
C VAL A 125 38.04 27.07 -4.31
N PHE A 126 36.97 26.78 -5.05
CA PHE A 126 37.05 26.34 -6.44
C PHE A 126 36.79 27.53 -7.38
N PRO A 127 37.59 27.71 -8.44
CA PRO A 127 37.28 28.71 -9.47
C PRO A 127 35.93 28.36 -10.12
N GLY A 128 35.01 29.33 -10.12
CA GLY A 128 33.64 29.10 -10.55
C GLY A 128 32.79 28.30 -9.54
N GLY A 129 33.05 28.46 -8.24
CA GLY A 129 32.35 27.73 -7.17
C GLY A 129 30.83 27.63 -7.35
N HIS A 130 30.14 28.73 -7.67
CA HIS A 130 28.68 28.69 -7.88
C HIS A 130 28.26 27.90 -9.13
N TRP A 131 29.05 27.95 -10.21
CA TRP A 131 28.80 27.15 -11.41
C TRP A 131 28.99 25.66 -11.15
N MET A 132 30.01 25.30 -10.36
CA MET A 132 30.20 23.92 -9.91
C MET A 132 29.03 23.45 -9.04
N GLN A 133 28.58 24.27 -8.09
CA GLN A 133 27.44 23.95 -7.24
C GLN A 133 26.15 23.79 -8.05
N LEU A 134 25.92 24.65 -9.05
CA LEU A 134 24.81 24.52 -9.99
C LEU A 134 24.89 23.20 -10.78
N ALA A 135 26.07 22.87 -11.32
CA ALA A 135 26.29 21.65 -12.09
C ALA A 135 26.04 20.37 -11.27
N LEU A 136 26.44 20.36 -9.98
CA LEU A 136 26.15 19.26 -9.06
C LEU A 136 24.68 19.19 -8.66
N THR A 137 23.99 20.33 -8.56
CA THR A 137 22.59 20.39 -8.13
C THR A 137 21.62 20.02 -9.25
N LEU A 138 21.98 20.27 -10.51
CA LEU A 138 21.11 20.03 -11.67
C LEU A 138 20.58 18.58 -11.76
N PRO A 139 21.44 17.52 -11.67
CA PRO A 139 20.97 16.14 -11.70
C PRO A 139 20.05 15.81 -10.51
N VAL A 140 20.32 16.39 -9.34
CA VAL A 140 19.50 16.15 -8.14
C VAL A 140 18.11 16.72 -8.32
N VAL A 141 17.98 17.96 -8.77
CA VAL A 141 16.69 18.65 -8.94
C VAL A 141 15.92 18.10 -10.15
N LEU A 142 16.55 18.01 -11.31
CA LEU A 142 15.88 17.71 -12.58
C LEU A 142 15.61 16.23 -12.82
N TYR A 143 16.41 15.32 -12.24
CA TYR A 143 16.20 13.87 -12.41
C TYR A 143 15.63 13.24 -11.14
N SER A 144 16.37 13.31 -10.04
CA SER A 144 15.96 12.65 -8.79
C SER A 144 14.76 13.34 -8.14
N GLY A 145 14.70 14.67 -8.20
CA GLY A 145 13.65 15.51 -7.63
C GLY A 145 12.43 15.74 -8.52
N ARG A 146 12.51 15.45 -9.83
CA ARG A 146 11.47 15.76 -10.85
C ARG A 146 10.05 15.39 -10.41
N GLN A 147 9.93 14.21 -9.80
CA GLN A 147 8.64 13.68 -9.37
C GLN A 147 7.94 14.56 -8.33
N PHE A 148 8.69 15.25 -7.46
CA PHE A 148 8.13 16.14 -6.44
C PHE A 148 7.49 17.36 -7.09
N PHE A 149 8.17 17.96 -8.07
CA PHE A 149 7.65 19.08 -8.87
C PHE A 149 6.43 18.66 -9.71
N VAL A 150 6.49 17.51 -10.38
CA VAL A 150 5.35 17.00 -11.17
C VAL A 150 4.15 16.72 -10.25
N SER A 151 4.38 16.12 -9.08
CA SER A 151 3.32 15.81 -8.12
C SER A 151 2.71 17.08 -7.52
N ALA A 152 3.54 18.07 -7.18
CA ALA A 152 3.09 19.37 -6.70
C ALA A 152 2.25 20.11 -7.75
N LEU A 153 2.67 20.11 -9.02
CA LEU A 153 1.92 20.75 -10.10
C LEU A 153 0.56 20.09 -10.33
N LYS A 154 0.53 18.75 -10.31
CA LYS A 154 -0.73 17.99 -10.36
C LYS A 154 -1.60 18.27 -9.14
N GLY A 155 -1.01 18.40 -7.94
CA GLY A 155 -1.71 18.75 -6.70
C GLY A 155 -2.33 20.15 -6.75
N LEU A 156 -1.60 21.13 -7.26
CA LEU A 156 -2.06 22.51 -7.46
C LEU A 156 -3.28 22.56 -8.39
N ARG A 157 -3.23 21.83 -9.52
CA ARG A 157 -4.37 21.72 -10.45
C ARG A 157 -5.63 21.17 -9.78
N ARG A 158 -5.46 20.38 -8.71
CA ARG A 158 -6.54 19.73 -7.94
C ARG A 158 -6.89 20.47 -6.65
N ARG A 159 -6.35 21.69 -6.44
CA ARG A 159 -6.52 22.49 -5.20
C ARG A 159 -6.19 21.70 -3.93
N SER A 160 -5.19 20.81 -4.01
CA SER A 160 -4.70 20.03 -2.88
C SER A 160 -3.24 20.38 -2.60
N ALA A 161 -2.92 20.73 -1.36
CA ALA A 161 -1.55 20.89 -0.88
C ALA A 161 -1.13 19.64 -0.12
N ASP A 162 0.05 19.12 -0.43
CA ASP A 162 0.64 17.94 0.20
C ASP A 162 2.14 18.14 0.48
N MET A 163 2.79 17.13 1.07
CA MET A 163 4.23 17.17 1.35
C MET A 163 5.06 17.45 0.08
N ASN A 164 4.64 16.95 -1.10
CA ASN A 164 5.35 17.24 -2.35
C ASN A 164 5.28 18.71 -2.74
N THR A 165 4.16 19.38 -2.42
CA THR A 165 3.96 20.80 -2.66
C THR A 165 4.96 21.64 -1.87
N LEU A 166 5.14 21.36 -0.58
CA LEU A 166 6.11 22.07 0.26
C LEU A 166 7.55 21.83 -0.21
N ILE A 167 7.89 20.59 -0.57
CA ILE A 167 9.21 20.24 -1.11
C ILE A 167 9.47 21.00 -2.41
N ALA A 168 8.52 20.97 -3.36
CA ALA A 168 8.66 21.60 -4.65
C ALA A 168 8.80 23.13 -4.52
N VAL A 169 8.00 23.76 -3.65
CA VAL A 169 8.07 25.22 -3.41
C VAL A 169 9.36 25.59 -2.69
N GLY A 170 9.76 24.87 -1.64
CA GLY A 170 10.97 25.16 -0.88
C GLY A 170 12.24 24.95 -1.70
N THR A 171 12.41 23.74 -2.25
CA THR A 171 13.61 23.39 -3.05
C THR A 171 13.63 24.10 -4.40
N GLY A 172 12.45 24.35 -5.00
CA GLY A 172 12.33 25.15 -6.22
C GLY A 172 12.69 26.61 -6.00
N SER A 173 12.21 27.23 -4.91
CA SER A 173 12.58 28.60 -4.55
C SER A 173 14.06 28.74 -4.26
N ALA A 174 14.63 27.81 -3.47
CA ALA A 174 16.07 27.79 -3.16
C ALA A 174 16.91 27.64 -4.44
N PHE A 175 16.52 26.73 -5.34
CA PHE A 175 17.20 26.54 -6.62
C PHE A 175 17.08 27.76 -7.53
N LEU A 176 15.88 28.34 -7.68
CA LEU A 176 15.65 29.50 -8.54
C LEU A 176 16.40 30.74 -8.04
N TYR A 177 16.36 31.01 -6.73
CA TYR A 177 17.14 32.09 -6.12
C TYR A 177 18.64 31.89 -6.40
N SER A 178 19.16 30.69 -6.18
CA SER A 178 20.59 30.38 -6.38
C SER A 178 20.99 30.47 -7.85
N LEU A 179 20.09 30.10 -8.76
CA LEU A 179 20.27 30.23 -10.20
C LEU A 179 20.39 31.70 -10.62
N VAL A 180 19.47 32.55 -10.14
CA VAL A 180 19.51 34.00 -10.40
C VAL A 180 20.77 34.61 -9.78
N ALA A 181 21.14 34.24 -8.56
CA ALA A 181 22.38 34.69 -7.90
C ALA A 181 23.63 34.34 -8.70
N THR A 182 23.63 33.20 -9.40
CA THR A 182 24.77 32.72 -10.19
C THR A 182 24.85 33.40 -11.57
N ILE A 183 23.72 33.57 -12.25
CA ILE A 183 23.67 34.05 -13.64
C ILE A 183 23.54 35.58 -13.71
N ALA A 184 22.82 36.19 -12.76
CA ALA A 184 22.50 37.62 -12.73
C ALA A 184 22.60 38.17 -11.29
N PRO A 185 23.79 38.19 -10.66
CA PRO A 185 23.97 38.66 -9.29
C PRO A 185 23.47 40.09 -9.07
N GLY A 186 23.61 40.96 -10.08
CA GLY A 186 23.16 42.35 -10.04
C GLY A 186 21.63 42.54 -9.94
N TRP A 187 20.82 41.50 -10.20
CA TRP A 187 19.37 41.53 -9.96
C TRP A 187 19.03 41.34 -8.48
N ILE A 188 19.93 40.73 -7.70
CA ILE A 188 19.72 40.45 -6.27
C ILE A 188 20.39 41.53 -5.44
N ASP A 189 21.63 41.90 -5.77
CA ASP A 189 22.35 42.98 -5.12
C ASP A 189 23.00 43.88 -6.20
N PRO A 190 22.42 45.06 -6.47
CA PRO A 190 22.92 46.01 -7.45
C PRO A 190 24.35 46.49 -7.19
N ARG A 191 24.89 46.27 -5.98
CA ARG A 191 26.24 46.67 -5.57
C ARG A 191 27.30 45.63 -5.92
N THR A 192 26.90 44.45 -6.40
CA THR A 192 27.79 43.34 -6.73
C THR A 192 27.70 42.95 -8.21
N ALA A 193 28.84 42.87 -8.90
CA ALA A 193 28.92 42.48 -10.31
C ALA A 193 29.48 41.06 -10.50
N ALA A 194 30.11 40.48 -9.47
CA ALA A 194 30.74 39.17 -9.54
C ALA A 194 29.80 38.09 -8.98
N PRO A 195 29.68 36.91 -9.64
CA PRO A 195 28.83 35.82 -9.17
C PRO A 195 29.15 35.29 -7.77
N GLY A 196 30.29 35.62 -7.16
CA GLY A 196 30.77 35.06 -5.88
C GLY A 196 30.36 35.79 -4.60
N ASP A 197 29.78 36.99 -4.71
CA ASP A 197 29.50 37.84 -3.52
C ASP A 197 28.09 37.61 -2.94
N VAL A 198 27.21 36.98 -3.71
CA VAL A 198 25.84 36.67 -3.28
C VAL A 198 25.77 35.23 -2.79
N PRO A 199 25.35 34.97 -1.53
CA PRO A 199 25.24 33.61 -1.02
C PRO A 199 24.21 32.82 -1.83
N VAL A 200 24.53 31.56 -2.14
CA VAL A 200 23.68 30.60 -2.84
C VAL A 200 23.22 29.51 -1.87
N TYR A 201 22.13 28.82 -2.21
CA TYR A 201 21.48 27.77 -1.42
C TYR A 201 21.28 26.47 -2.21
N PHE A 202 22.22 26.17 -3.12
CA PHE A 202 22.19 24.97 -3.94
C PHE A 202 22.28 23.70 -3.09
N GLU A 203 23.12 23.73 -2.05
CA GLU A 203 23.28 22.66 -1.06
C GLU A 203 21.97 22.38 -0.32
N THR A 204 21.23 23.42 0.03
CA THR A 204 19.94 23.29 0.73
C THR A 204 18.91 22.58 -0.16
N ALA A 205 18.77 22.99 -1.43
CA ALA A 205 17.86 22.34 -2.37
C ALA A 205 18.21 20.87 -2.59
N ALA A 206 19.50 20.56 -2.81
CA ALA A 206 19.95 19.20 -3.06
C ALA A 206 19.83 18.30 -1.82
N ALA A 207 20.21 18.80 -0.64
CA ALA A 207 20.16 18.05 0.61
C ALA A 207 18.73 17.65 0.98
N ILE A 208 17.77 18.57 0.87
CA ILE A 208 16.36 18.28 1.14
C ILE A 208 15.86 17.16 0.22
N ILE A 209 16.09 17.27 -1.10
CA ILE A 209 15.67 16.23 -2.06
C ILE A 209 16.30 14.87 -1.72
N THR A 210 17.60 14.84 -1.42
CA THR A 210 18.34 13.62 -1.12
C THR A 210 17.84 12.93 0.17
N LEU A 211 17.60 13.68 1.25
CA LEU A 211 17.09 13.14 2.51
C LEU A 211 15.66 12.58 2.36
N ILE A 212 14.83 13.21 1.54
CA ILE A 212 13.47 12.73 1.30
C ILE A 212 13.48 11.46 0.46
N LEU A 213 14.37 11.38 -0.54
CA LEU A 213 14.57 10.15 -1.32
C LEU A 213 15.09 9.00 -0.44
N LEU A 214 15.95 9.28 0.53
CA LEU A 214 16.37 8.30 1.54
C LEU A 214 15.15 7.77 2.31
N GLY A 215 14.26 8.66 2.76
CA GLY A 215 13.04 8.24 3.46
C GLY A 215 12.11 7.37 2.63
N ARG A 216 11.89 7.72 1.36
CA ARG A 216 11.10 6.89 0.43
C ARG A 216 11.75 5.54 0.17
N PHE A 217 13.08 5.48 0.08
CA PHE A 217 13.81 4.22 -0.05
C PHE A 217 13.66 3.33 1.19
N LEU A 218 13.79 3.89 2.40
CA LEU A 218 13.60 3.15 3.66
C LEU A 218 12.16 2.66 3.81
N GLU A 219 11.17 3.48 3.43
CA GLU A 219 9.75 3.10 3.41
C GLU A 219 9.49 1.91 2.47
N ALA A 220 9.95 2.00 1.21
CA ALA A 220 9.80 0.93 0.24
C ALA A 220 10.48 -0.38 0.70
N LYS A 221 11.65 -0.28 1.33
CA LYS A 221 12.36 -1.43 1.90
C LYS A 221 11.58 -2.10 3.04
N ALA A 222 10.92 -1.30 3.89
CA ALA A 222 10.13 -1.82 5.02
C ALA A 222 8.88 -2.58 4.55
N ARG A 223 8.18 -2.09 3.50
CA ARG A 223 6.96 -2.71 2.96
C ARG A 223 7.18 -4.12 2.36
N ARG A 224 8.41 -4.47 1.97
CA ARG A 224 8.75 -5.73 1.26
C ARG A 224 8.49 -7.01 2.09
N ARG A 225 8.49 -6.95 3.43
CA ARG A 225 8.43 -8.15 4.30
C ARG A 225 7.00 -8.66 4.58
N THR A 226 5.96 -7.96 4.14
CA THR A 226 4.57 -8.21 4.59
C THR A 226 3.73 -9.04 3.62
N SER A 227 4.10 -9.14 2.34
CA SER A 227 3.19 -9.62 1.27
C SER A 227 3.09 -11.15 1.13
N THR A 228 3.72 -11.94 1.99
CA THR A 228 3.81 -13.41 1.85
C THR A 228 2.58 -14.18 2.32
N ALA A 229 1.72 -13.60 3.18
CA ALA A 229 0.62 -14.36 3.79
C ALA A 229 -0.59 -14.64 2.86
N ILE A 230 -0.82 -13.82 1.83
CA ILE A 230 -1.93 -14.05 0.87
C ILE A 230 -1.57 -15.18 -0.10
N ARG A 231 -0.28 -15.31 -0.46
CA ARG A 231 0.19 -16.33 -1.41
C ARG A 231 -0.13 -17.74 -0.93
N GLY A 232 0.04 -18.00 0.37
CA GLY A 232 -0.29 -19.30 0.95
C GLY A 232 -1.77 -19.70 0.80
N LEU A 233 -2.71 -18.75 0.70
CA LEU A 233 -4.12 -19.06 0.44
C LEU A 233 -4.40 -19.29 -1.05
N LEU A 234 -3.68 -18.60 -1.95
CA LEU A 234 -3.79 -18.81 -3.39
C LEU A 234 -3.16 -20.15 -3.82
N GLU A 235 -2.10 -20.58 -3.14
CA GLU A 235 -1.48 -21.91 -3.30
C GLU A 235 -2.42 -23.07 -2.91
N LEU A 236 -3.51 -22.79 -2.18
CA LEU A 236 -4.55 -23.78 -1.88
C LEU A 236 -5.55 -23.96 -3.02
N GLN A 237 -5.56 -23.14 -4.08
CA GLN A 237 -6.44 -23.39 -5.22
C GLN A 237 -5.84 -24.44 -6.16
N ALA A 238 -6.65 -25.42 -6.56
CA ALA A 238 -6.28 -26.31 -7.65
C ALA A 238 -6.40 -25.57 -8.99
N SER A 239 -5.40 -25.67 -9.86
CA SER A 239 -5.42 -25.04 -11.19
C SER A 239 -6.17 -25.84 -12.24
N ARG A 240 -6.41 -27.14 -11.98
CA ARG A 240 -7.04 -28.07 -12.91
C ARG A 240 -8.04 -28.97 -12.21
N ALA A 241 -9.04 -29.44 -12.96
CA ALA A 241 -10.07 -30.35 -12.49
C ALA A 241 -10.29 -31.47 -13.51
N ARG A 242 -10.45 -32.71 -13.02
CA ARG A 242 -10.76 -33.87 -13.87
C ARG A 242 -12.25 -34.14 -13.89
N VAL A 243 -12.91 -33.69 -14.95
CA VAL A 243 -14.37 -33.79 -15.12
C VAL A 243 -14.73 -35.03 -15.93
N VAL A 244 -15.78 -35.73 -15.53
CA VAL A 244 -16.38 -36.82 -16.30
C VAL A 244 -17.49 -36.26 -17.18
N ARG A 245 -17.26 -36.20 -18.50
CA ARG A 245 -18.28 -35.80 -19.49
C ARG A 245 -18.44 -36.91 -20.52
N ALA A 246 -19.68 -37.30 -20.82
CA ALA A 246 -20.00 -38.40 -21.73
C ALA A 246 -19.25 -39.73 -21.40
N GLY A 247 -19.01 -40.00 -20.11
CA GLY A 247 -18.33 -41.22 -19.65
C GLY A 247 -16.81 -41.21 -19.77
N VAL A 248 -16.20 -40.10 -20.21
CA VAL A 248 -14.74 -39.96 -20.34
C VAL A 248 -14.22 -38.92 -19.34
N GLU A 249 -13.10 -39.24 -18.69
CA GLU A 249 -12.36 -38.30 -17.84
C GLU A 249 -11.59 -37.30 -18.70
N ILE A 250 -11.89 -36.00 -18.54
CA ILE A 250 -11.25 -34.90 -19.25
C ILE A 250 -10.65 -33.95 -18.23
N ASP A 251 -9.37 -33.64 -18.39
CA ASP A 251 -8.66 -32.70 -17.54
C ASP A 251 -8.80 -31.27 -18.11
N ILE A 252 -9.47 -30.38 -17.38
CA ILE A 252 -9.76 -29.00 -17.78
C ILE A 252 -9.22 -27.99 -16.75
N ALA A 253 -9.11 -26.73 -17.15
CA ALA A 253 -8.79 -25.65 -16.23
C ALA A 253 -9.93 -25.45 -15.21
N VAL A 254 -9.61 -25.08 -13.97
CA VAL A 254 -10.63 -24.94 -12.91
C VAL A 254 -11.68 -23.86 -13.25
N GLU A 255 -11.29 -22.88 -14.07
CA GLU A 255 -12.15 -21.80 -14.56
C GLU A 255 -13.22 -22.29 -15.54
N ASP A 256 -12.97 -23.41 -16.23
CA ASP A 256 -13.88 -24.01 -17.21
C ASP A 256 -14.90 -24.98 -16.58
N VAL A 257 -14.79 -25.20 -15.27
CA VAL A 257 -15.70 -26.06 -14.49
C VAL A 257 -17.05 -25.37 -14.33
N ARG A 258 -18.12 -26.07 -14.69
CA ARG A 258 -19.49 -25.58 -14.60
C ARG A 258 -20.26 -26.24 -13.46
N ILE A 259 -21.25 -25.54 -12.92
CA ILE A 259 -22.18 -26.12 -11.94
C ILE A 259 -22.85 -27.36 -12.57
N GLY A 260 -22.86 -28.46 -11.84
CA GLY A 260 -23.40 -29.74 -12.30
C GLY A 260 -22.39 -30.68 -12.94
N ASP A 261 -21.18 -30.22 -13.27
CA ASP A 261 -20.08 -31.11 -13.69
C ASP A 261 -19.79 -32.15 -12.60
N VAL A 262 -19.52 -33.40 -13.02
CA VAL A 262 -19.10 -34.48 -12.14
C VAL A 262 -17.59 -34.60 -12.19
N ILE A 263 -16.93 -34.53 -11.06
CA ILE A 263 -15.47 -34.45 -10.95
C ILE A 263 -14.98 -35.67 -10.17
N VAL A 264 -13.91 -36.30 -10.67
CA VAL A 264 -13.24 -37.40 -9.98
C VAL A 264 -12.09 -36.88 -9.14
N ILE A 265 -12.03 -37.33 -7.89
CA ILE A 265 -10.98 -37.00 -6.92
C ILE A 265 -10.29 -38.28 -6.48
N ARG A 266 -8.96 -38.30 -6.56
CA ARG A 266 -8.10 -39.42 -6.14
C ARG A 266 -7.34 -39.07 -4.85
N PRO A 267 -6.81 -40.06 -4.11
CA PRO A 267 -5.93 -39.79 -2.98
C PRO A 267 -4.83 -38.79 -3.30
N GLY A 268 -4.65 -37.78 -2.45
CA GLY A 268 -3.69 -36.69 -2.62
C GLY A 268 -4.16 -35.54 -3.51
N ASP A 269 -5.26 -35.70 -4.25
CA ASP A 269 -5.80 -34.61 -5.07
C ASP A 269 -6.38 -33.51 -4.17
N ARG A 270 -6.20 -32.29 -4.63
CA ARG A 270 -6.83 -31.12 -4.03
C ARG A 270 -8.21 -30.92 -4.65
N ILE A 271 -9.22 -30.66 -3.82
CA ILE A 271 -10.59 -30.49 -4.32
C ILE A 271 -10.69 -29.13 -5.04
N PRO A 272 -11.07 -29.09 -6.33
CA PRO A 272 -10.97 -27.86 -7.13
C PRO A 272 -12.10 -26.85 -6.86
N VAL A 273 -13.31 -27.34 -6.55
CA VAL A 273 -14.52 -26.52 -6.37
C VAL A 273 -15.41 -27.12 -5.28
N ASP A 274 -16.36 -26.34 -4.76
CA ASP A 274 -17.28 -26.84 -3.74
C ASP A 274 -18.37 -27.70 -4.38
N GLY A 275 -18.74 -28.80 -3.72
CA GLY A 275 -19.77 -29.68 -4.26
C GLY A 275 -20.23 -30.77 -3.31
N GLU A 276 -20.96 -31.72 -3.87
CA GLU A 276 -21.64 -32.79 -3.11
C GLU A 276 -21.20 -34.15 -3.65
N VAL A 277 -20.78 -35.06 -2.77
CA VAL A 277 -20.32 -36.41 -3.14
C VAL A 277 -21.47 -37.20 -3.74
N VAL A 278 -21.27 -37.76 -4.93
CA VAL A 278 -22.25 -38.58 -5.65
C VAL A 278 -21.99 -40.07 -5.39
N SER A 279 -20.73 -40.49 -5.35
CA SER A 279 -20.36 -41.88 -5.11
C SER A 279 -18.93 -42.02 -4.61
N GLY A 280 -18.67 -43.05 -3.79
CA GLY A 280 -17.39 -43.27 -3.13
C GLY A 280 -17.35 -42.69 -1.73
N GLU A 281 -16.28 -42.97 -1.01
CA GLU A 281 -16.02 -42.49 0.34
C GLU A 281 -14.54 -42.17 0.50
N SER A 282 -14.21 -41.16 1.32
CA SER A 282 -12.84 -40.82 1.65
C SER A 282 -12.75 -39.93 2.88
N ALA A 283 -11.58 -39.87 3.49
CA ALA A 283 -11.24 -38.89 4.51
C ALA A 283 -10.62 -37.64 3.86
N ILE A 284 -11.11 -36.45 4.24
CA ILE A 284 -10.68 -35.16 3.66
C ILE A 284 -10.05 -34.30 4.76
N ASP A 285 -8.84 -33.81 4.49
CA ASP A 285 -8.16 -32.84 5.34
C ASP A 285 -8.69 -31.43 5.05
N GLU A 286 -9.52 -30.93 5.97
CA GLU A 286 -10.11 -29.59 5.93
C GLU A 286 -9.33 -28.56 6.78
N ALA A 287 -8.18 -28.92 7.36
CA ALA A 287 -7.46 -28.11 8.36
C ALA A 287 -7.11 -26.70 7.86
N ALA A 288 -6.84 -26.54 6.57
CA ALA A 288 -6.51 -25.25 5.96
C ALA A 288 -7.68 -24.24 5.98
N LEU A 289 -8.94 -24.72 6.07
CA LEU A 289 -10.14 -23.89 6.07
C LEU A 289 -10.86 -23.89 7.42
N THR A 290 -10.92 -25.02 8.11
CA THR A 290 -11.65 -25.18 9.37
C THR A 290 -10.76 -25.02 10.60
N GLY A 291 -9.45 -25.22 10.46
CA GLY A 291 -8.50 -25.27 11.58
C GLY A 291 -8.52 -26.59 12.36
N GLU A 292 -9.41 -27.52 12.01
CA GLU A 292 -9.49 -28.83 12.65
C GLU A 292 -8.47 -29.79 12.04
N SER A 293 -7.57 -30.32 12.87
CA SER A 293 -6.44 -31.16 12.41
C SER A 293 -6.81 -32.60 12.04
N ILE A 294 -8.04 -33.03 12.35
CA ILE A 294 -8.50 -34.41 12.12
C ILE A 294 -9.24 -34.44 10.78
N PRO A 295 -8.80 -35.30 9.82
CA PRO A 295 -9.54 -35.50 8.58
C PRO A 295 -10.99 -35.92 8.82
N VAL A 296 -11.89 -35.38 8.02
CA VAL A 296 -13.34 -35.64 8.13
C VAL A 296 -13.72 -36.69 7.10
N ASP A 297 -14.38 -37.76 7.54
CA ASP A 297 -14.93 -38.77 6.64
C ASP A 297 -16.11 -38.21 5.84
N LYS A 298 -16.13 -38.50 4.54
CA LYS A 298 -17.17 -38.08 3.61
C LYS A 298 -17.66 -39.27 2.80
N ALA A 299 -18.97 -39.38 2.68
CA ALA A 299 -19.68 -40.38 1.88
C ALA A 299 -20.68 -39.70 0.93
N ALA A 300 -21.37 -40.51 0.12
CA ALA A 300 -22.37 -40.00 -0.81
C ALA A 300 -23.46 -39.16 -0.10
N GLY A 301 -23.72 -37.97 -0.64
CA GLY A 301 -24.62 -36.96 -0.06
C GLY A 301 -23.91 -35.90 0.78
N ASP A 302 -22.66 -36.12 1.20
CA ASP A 302 -21.92 -35.13 1.99
C ASP A 302 -21.36 -34.00 1.12
N PHE A 303 -21.23 -32.82 1.74
CA PHE A 303 -20.66 -31.64 1.09
C PHE A 303 -19.13 -31.58 1.28
N VAL A 304 -18.44 -31.22 0.21
CA VAL A 304 -16.97 -31.05 0.14
C VAL A 304 -16.61 -29.63 -0.26
N LEU A 305 -15.52 -29.12 0.31
CA LEU A 305 -15.05 -27.75 0.14
C LEU A 305 -13.87 -27.70 -0.83
N GLY A 306 -13.85 -26.72 -1.73
CA GLY A 306 -12.71 -26.45 -2.59
C GLY A 306 -11.49 -25.96 -1.79
N GLY A 307 -10.31 -26.45 -2.16
CA GLY A 307 -9.02 -26.14 -1.53
C GLY A 307 -8.56 -27.08 -0.43
N THR A 308 -9.45 -27.98 0.02
CA THR A 308 -9.10 -29.08 0.94
C THR A 308 -8.41 -30.21 0.20
N VAL A 309 -7.76 -31.10 0.96
CA VAL A 309 -6.94 -32.18 0.40
C VAL A 309 -7.61 -33.53 0.66
N ASN A 310 -7.82 -34.30 -0.39
CA ASN A 310 -8.28 -35.67 -0.24
C ASN A 310 -7.13 -36.57 0.22
N THR A 311 -7.34 -37.39 1.25
CA THR A 311 -6.23 -38.18 1.85
C THR A 311 -6.15 -39.60 1.32
N THR A 312 -7.26 -40.34 1.29
CA THR A 312 -7.25 -41.81 1.09
C THR A 312 -8.08 -42.31 -0.08
N GLY A 313 -9.40 -42.37 0.04
CA GLY A 313 -10.29 -42.95 -0.95
C GLY A 313 -10.40 -42.13 -2.24
N SER A 314 -11.08 -42.68 -3.24
CA SER A 314 -11.48 -41.94 -4.43
C SER A 314 -12.98 -41.76 -4.46
N PHE A 315 -13.44 -40.57 -4.84
CA PHE A 315 -14.86 -40.30 -4.94
C PHE A 315 -15.17 -39.42 -6.15
N LEU A 316 -16.43 -39.51 -6.58
CA LEU A 316 -17.02 -38.63 -7.59
C LEU A 316 -17.91 -37.64 -6.86
N PHE A 317 -17.78 -36.36 -7.18
CA PHE A 317 -18.64 -35.33 -6.62
C PHE A 317 -19.19 -34.42 -7.72
N ARG A 318 -20.36 -33.82 -7.46
CA ARG A 318 -21.01 -32.88 -8.37
C ARG A 318 -20.72 -31.46 -7.93
N ALA A 319 -20.21 -30.64 -8.83
CA ALA A 319 -19.93 -29.22 -8.58
C ALA A 319 -21.22 -28.46 -8.24
N ARG A 320 -21.23 -27.75 -7.10
CA ARG A 320 -22.36 -26.91 -6.65
C ARG A 320 -22.02 -25.43 -6.67
N LYS A 321 -20.79 -25.06 -6.31
CA LYS A 321 -20.30 -23.67 -6.38
C LYS A 321 -18.94 -23.64 -7.06
N VAL A 322 -18.77 -22.73 -8.02
CA VAL A 322 -17.55 -22.58 -8.82
C VAL A 322 -17.10 -21.12 -8.83
N GLY A 323 -15.82 -20.88 -9.15
CA GLY A 323 -15.25 -19.54 -9.21
C GLY A 323 -15.42 -18.74 -7.91
N SER A 324 -15.93 -17.50 -8.02
CA SER A 324 -16.13 -16.57 -6.89
C SER A 324 -17.16 -17.04 -5.86
N ALA A 325 -18.02 -18.02 -6.21
CA ALA A 325 -19.02 -18.55 -5.30
C ALA A 325 -18.47 -19.59 -4.30
N THR A 326 -17.23 -20.07 -4.49
CA THR A 326 -16.61 -21.05 -3.59
C THR A 326 -16.29 -20.47 -2.22
N MET A 327 -16.26 -21.31 -1.18
CA MET A 327 -15.91 -20.90 0.18
C MET A 327 -14.51 -20.30 0.24
N LEU A 328 -13.52 -20.94 -0.38
CA LEU A 328 -12.15 -20.42 -0.44
C LEU A 328 -12.08 -19.05 -1.14
N ALA A 329 -12.74 -18.87 -2.28
CA ALA A 329 -12.78 -17.57 -2.95
C ALA A 329 -13.40 -16.48 -2.07
N ARG A 330 -14.46 -16.82 -1.31
CA ARG A 330 -15.09 -15.89 -0.38
C ARG A 330 -14.20 -15.54 0.81
N VAL A 331 -13.47 -16.51 1.35
CA VAL A 331 -12.44 -16.26 2.39
C VAL A 331 -11.35 -15.34 1.85
N VAL A 332 -10.85 -15.62 0.63
CA VAL A 332 -9.85 -14.76 -0.02
C VAL A 332 -10.39 -13.35 -0.24
N GLU A 333 -11.63 -13.18 -0.68
CA GLU A 333 -12.28 -11.88 -0.85
C GLU A 333 -12.43 -11.14 0.49
N LEU A 334 -12.87 -11.82 1.55
CA LEU A 334 -12.98 -11.24 2.88
C LEU A 334 -11.62 -10.81 3.43
N VAL A 335 -10.57 -11.62 3.23
CA VAL A 335 -9.20 -11.28 3.62
C VAL A 335 -8.69 -10.08 2.81
N LYS A 336 -8.95 -10.05 1.49
CA LYS A 336 -8.61 -8.90 0.64
C LYS A 336 -9.32 -7.62 1.10
N LYS A 337 -10.63 -7.70 1.39
CA LYS A 337 -11.42 -6.58 1.93
C LYS A 337 -10.87 -6.10 3.28
N ALA A 338 -10.51 -7.02 4.17
CA ALA A 338 -9.94 -6.70 5.48
C ALA A 338 -8.52 -6.08 5.40
N GLN A 339 -7.69 -6.52 4.45
CA GLN A 339 -6.37 -5.92 4.21
C GLN A 339 -6.43 -4.58 3.46
N GLY A 340 -7.62 -4.21 2.96
CA GLY A 340 -7.92 -2.93 2.34
C GLY A 340 -8.12 -1.77 3.32
N SER A 341 -8.33 -2.06 4.61
CA SER A 341 -8.62 -1.02 5.59
C SER A 341 -7.36 -0.27 6.02
N LYS A 342 -7.48 1.06 6.11
CA LYS A 342 -6.38 2.01 6.31
C LYS A 342 -5.87 2.06 7.76
N ALA A 343 -4.55 2.03 7.95
CA ALA A 343 -3.90 2.39 9.22
C ALA A 343 -4.28 3.82 9.71
N PRO A 344 -4.61 4.02 10.99
CA PRO A 344 -5.04 5.32 11.51
C PRO A 344 -3.97 6.42 11.56
N ILE A 345 -2.68 6.13 11.83
CA ILE A 345 -1.67 7.19 12.06
C ILE A 345 -0.98 7.70 10.79
N ALA A 346 -0.91 6.90 9.72
CA ALA A 346 -0.47 7.39 8.40
C ALA A 346 -1.33 8.57 7.91
N ARG A 347 -2.61 8.61 8.32
CA ARG A 347 -3.51 9.73 8.05
C ARG A 347 -3.14 10.99 8.83
N LEU A 348 -2.54 10.88 10.02
CA LEU A 348 -2.21 12.04 10.85
C LEU A 348 -1.10 12.89 10.22
N ALA A 349 -0.03 12.26 9.71
CA ALA A 349 1.05 12.98 9.04
C ALA A 349 0.57 13.72 7.78
N ASP A 350 -0.33 13.09 7.01
CA ASP A 350 -0.92 13.67 5.81
C ASP A 350 -2.03 14.72 6.11
N VAL A 351 -2.69 14.63 7.28
CA VAL A 351 -3.61 15.67 7.77
C VAL A 351 -2.82 16.87 8.26
N ILE A 352 -1.79 16.64 9.08
CA ILE A 352 -0.88 17.69 9.54
C ILE A 352 -0.28 18.40 8.33
N SER A 353 0.28 17.67 7.36
CA SER A 353 0.85 18.26 6.14
C SER A 353 -0.17 19.09 5.34
N GLY A 354 -1.43 18.66 5.32
CA GLY A 354 -2.52 19.35 4.62
C GLY A 354 -2.91 20.70 5.23
N TYR A 355 -2.77 20.88 6.54
CA TYR A 355 -2.96 22.18 7.22
C TYR A 355 -1.67 22.97 7.34
N PHE A 356 -0.55 22.29 7.56
CA PHE A 356 0.76 22.87 7.77
C PHE A 356 1.28 23.55 6.50
N THR A 357 1.10 22.94 5.33
CA THR A 357 1.59 23.51 4.06
C THR A 357 0.93 24.85 3.73
N PRO A 358 -0.41 25.00 3.75
CA PRO A 358 -1.06 26.31 3.56
C PRO A 358 -0.67 27.32 4.63
N ALA A 359 -0.55 26.91 5.89
CA ALA A 359 -0.15 27.80 6.98
C ALA A 359 1.26 28.37 6.77
N VAL A 360 2.22 27.52 6.40
CA VAL A 360 3.61 27.93 6.11
C VAL A 360 3.68 28.86 4.91
N ILE A 361 2.94 28.58 3.83
CA ILE A 361 2.87 29.47 2.66
C ILE A 361 2.27 30.83 3.07
N GLY A 362 1.22 30.82 3.91
CA GLY A 362 0.63 32.03 4.48
C GLY A 362 1.64 32.84 5.29
N ILE A 363 2.37 32.20 6.20
CA ILE A 363 3.42 32.84 7.00
C ILE A 363 4.52 33.40 6.09
N ALA A 364 5.02 32.63 5.12
CA ALA A 364 6.04 33.09 4.18
C ALA A 364 5.58 34.31 3.37
N THR A 365 4.31 34.34 2.96
CA THR A 365 3.72 35.49 2.24
C THR A 365 3.62 36.73 3.14
N ILE A 366 3.22 36.54 4.41
CA ILE A 366 3.19 37.62 5.40
C ILE A 366 4.61 38.13 5.68
N THR A 367 5.58 37.24 5.86
CA THR A 367 6.99 37.58 6.04
C THR A 367 7.52 38.37 4.84
N PHE A 368 7.22 37.94 3.62
CA PHE A 368 7.57 38.68 2.40
C PHE A 368 7.00 40.10 2.44
N ALA A 369 5.70 40.24 2.69
CA ALA A 369 5.02 41.54 2.71
C ALA A 369 5.58 42.46 3.81
N ALA A 370 5.82 41.92 5.01
CA ALA A 370 6.36 42.69 6.13
C ALA A 370 7.76 43.23 5.82
N TRP A 371 8.67 42.39 5.33
CA TRP A 371 10.02 42.81 4.98
C TRP A 371 10.05 43.74 3.77
N TYR A 372 9.15 43.55 2.81
CA TYR A 372 9.05 44.45 1.66
C TYR A 372 8.59 45.87 2.05
N LEU A 373 7.72 45.98 3.07
CA LEU A 373 7.16 47.26 3.51
C LEU A 373 7.99 47.96 4.59
N LEU A 374 8.71 47.21 5.44
CA LEU A 374 9.40 47.75 6.63
C LEU A 374 10.92 47.92 6.44
N ALA A 375 11.53 47.22 5.48
CA ALA A 375 12.97 47.30 5.27
C ALA A 375 13.37 48.56 4.48
N PRO A 376 14.65 48.99 4.58
CA PRO A 376 15.18 50.07 3.75
C PRO A 376 14.92 49.82 2.25
N PRO A 377 14.49 50.83 1.47
CA PRO A 377 14.09 50.66 0.07
C PRO A 377 15.17 50.01 -0.80
N GLU A 378 16.45 50.26 -0.51
CA GLU A 378 17.58 49.64 -1.22
C GLU A 378 17.67 48.11 -1.07
N ASP A 379 17.20 47.55 0.05
CA ASP A 379 17.34 46.11 0.38
C ASP A 379 15.98 45.40 0.54
N ALA A 380 14.87 46.12 0.42
CA ALA A 380 13.53 45.64 0.74
C ALA A 380 13.15 44.37 -0.03
N PHE A 381 13.38 44.36 -1.35
CA PHE A 381 13.10 43.18 -2.17
C PHE A 381 14.00 41.99 -1.80
N ARG A 382 15.31 42.22 -1.62
CA ARG A 382 16.29 41.20 -1.26
C ARG A 382 15.93 40.55 0.08
N LEU A 383 15.71 41.35 1.12
CA LEU A 383 15.36 40.87 2.46
C LEU A 383 13.99 40.19 2.49
N ALA A 384 13.01 40.69 1.73
CA ALA A 384 11.70 40.06 1.60
C ALA A 384 11.78 38.66 1.00
N VAL A 385 12.47 38.52 -0.13
CA VAL A 385 12.68 37.22 -0.79
C VAL A 385 13.48 36.29 0.11
N LEU A 386 14.62 36.73 0.67
CA LEU A 386 15.47 35.93 1.54
C LEU A 386 14.71 35.37 2.75
N ASN A 387 13.99 36.22 3.48
CA ASN A 387 13.29 35.80 4.69
C ASN A 387 12.08 34.92 4.38
N ALA A 388 11.34 35.20 3.30
CA ALA A 388 10.23 34.34 2.87
C ALA A 388 10.72 32.95 2.43
N VAL A 389 11.80 32.90 1.65
CA VAL A 389 12.43 31.63 1.24
C VAL A 389 13.01 30.89 2.45
N ALA A 390 13.61 31.58 3.41
CA ALA A 390 14.11 30.97 4.64
C ALA A 390 12.97 30.32 5.45
N VAL A 391 11.81 30.98 5.58
CA VAL A 391 10.61 30.38 6.20
C VAL A 391 10.20 29.09 5.48
N LEU A 392 10.12 29.11 4.15
CA LEU A 392 9.74 27.94 3.35
C LEU A 392 10.75 26.79 3.49
N ILE A 393 12.05 27.10 3.53
CA ILE A 393 13.13 26.12 3.69
C ILE A 393 13.09 25.48 5.09
N ILE A 394 13.06 26.30 6.14
CA ILE A 394 13.12 25.85 7.54
C ILE A 394 11.87 25.04 7.91
N ALA A 395 10.72 25.38 7.33
CA ALA A 395 9.48 24.67 7.59
C ALA A 395 9.44 23.25 6.99
N CYS A 396 10.38 22.85 6.13
CA CYS A 396 10.34 21.53 5.49
C CYS A 396 10.47 20.39 6.53
N PRO A 397 9.43 19.55 6.73
CA PRO A 397 9.41 18.56 7.81
C PRO A 397 10.12 17.26 7.40
N CYS A 398 11.39 17.35 7.00
CA CYS A 398 12.17 16.22 6.46
C CYS A 398 12.20 15.00 7.40
N ALA A 399 12.27 15.24 8.71
CA ALA A 399 12.31 14.18 9.72
C ALA A 399 10.95 13.50 9.94
N MET A 400 9.84 14.21 9.69
CA MET A 400 8.50 13.70 9.96
C MET A 400 8.14 12.52 9.05
N GLY A 401 8.57 12.57 7.78
CA GLY A 401 8.37 11.48 6.83
C GLY A 401 9.21 10.22 7.13
N LEU A 402 10.24 10.34 7.97
CA LEU A 402 11.16 9.26 8.35
C LEU A 402 10.86 8.66 9.72
N ALA A 403 10.27 9.44 10.63
CA ALA A 403 10.04 9.05 12.01
C ALA A 403 9.17 7.79 12.11
N THR A 404 8.00 7.79 11.48
CA THR A 404 7.06 6.65 11.55
C THR A 404 7.62 5.38 10.91
N PRO A 405 8.14 5.38 9.66
CA PRO A 405 8.69 4.16 9.07
C PRO A 405 9.87 3.58 9.86
N THR A 406 10.73 4.42 10.43
CA THR A 406 11.89 3.97 11.21
C THR A 406 11.43 3.33 12.53
N ALA A 407 10.52 3.98 13.26
CA ALA A 407 9.97 3.45 14.51
C ALA A 407 9.26 2.10 14.27
N VAL A 408 8.47 2.00 13.21
CA VAL A 408 7.79 0.77 12.83
C VAL A 408 8.79 -0.33 12.45
N MET A 409 9.82 -0.02 11.66
CA MET A 409 10.86 -0.99 11.27
C MET A 409 11.58 -1.57 12.48
N VAL A 410 12.02 -0.70 13.41
CA VAL A 410 12.69 -1.12 14.64
C VAL A 410 11.74 -1.91 15.55
N GLY A 411 10.49 -1.46 15.68
CA GLY A 411 9.46 -2.15 16.47
C GLY A 411 9.17 -3.55 15.97
N MET A 412 9.00 -3.73 14.65
CA MET A 412 8.82 -5.05 14.04
C MET A 412 10.07 -5.93 14.19
N GLY A 413 11.27 -5.36 14.07
CA GLY A 413 12.52 -6.08 14.28
C GLY A 413 12.64 -6.63 15.71
N ARG A 414 12.36 -5.79 16.71
CA ARG A 414 12.34 -6.19 18.13
C ARG A 414 11.27 -7.23 18.44
N GLY A 415 10.09 -7.11 17.83
CA GLY A 415 9.03 -8.12 17.93
C GLY A 415 9.51 -9.49 17.45
N ALA A 416 10.19 -9.53 16.31
CA ALA A 416 10.73 -10.76 15.74
C ALA A 416 11.81 -11.42 16.62
N GLU A 417 12.69 -10.63 17.24
CA GLU A 417 13.66 -11.12 18.24
C GLU A 417 12.98 -11.79 19.45
N SER A 418 11.73 -11.42 19.74
CA SER A 418 10.91 -11.98 20.82
C SER A 418 9.92 -13.05 20.34
N GLY A 419 10.06 -13.55 19.10
CA GLY A 419 9.15 -14.57 18.54
C GLY A 419 7.78 -14.04 18.11
N ILE A 420 7.57 -12.71 18.09
CA ILE A 420 6.31 -12.07 17.70
C ILE A 420 6.44 -11.55 16.27
N LEU A 421 5.85 -12.27 15.31
CA LEU A 421 5.89 -11.91 13.90
C LEU A 421 4.76 -10.94 13.55
N ILE A 422 5.08 -9.64 13.51
CA ILE A 422 4.14 -8.59 13.13
C ILE A 422 4.12 -8.46 11.60
N LYS A 423 2.95 -8.70 10.99
CA LYS A 423 2.82 -8.72 9.53
C LYS A 423 2.94 -7.32 8.92
N ASN A 424 2.28 -6.30 9.48
CA ASN A 424 2.25 -4.96 8.90
C ASN A 424 2.35 -3.84 9.97
N ALA A 425 2.71 -2.63 9.52
CA ALA A 425 2.83 -1.43 10.35
C ALA A 425 1.56 -1.13 11.15
N GLU A 426 0.41 -1.32 10.53
CA GLU A 426 -0.91 -1.09 11.12
C GLU A 426 -1.20 -1.99 12.31
N THR A 427 -0.78 -3.25 12.26
CA THR A 427 -0.96 -4.19 13.37
C THR A 427 -0.21 -3.67 14.59
N LEU A 428 1.01 -3.18 14.41
CA LEU A 428 1.81 -2.61 15.51
C LEU A 428 1.13 -1.37 16.12
N GLU A 429 0.56 -0.50 15.29
CA GLU A 429 -0.18 0.69 15.75
C GLU A 429 -1.50 0.33 16.44
N THR A 430 -2.22 -0.66 15.94
CA THR A 430 -3.53 -1.01 16.48
C THR A 430 -3.39 -1.80 17.78
N LEU A 431 -2.32 -2.59 17.90
CA LEU A 431 -2.03 -3.42 19.08
C LEU A 431 -2.00 -2.58 20.37
N HIS A 432 -1.48 -1.35 20.33
CA HIS A 432 -1.44 -0.47 21.51
C HIS A 432 -2.84 -0.03 22.00
N LYS A 433 -3.87 -0.15 21.16
CA LYS A 433 -5.26 0.22 21.47
C LYS A 433 -6.09 -0.96 21.93
N VAL A 434 -5.57 -2.18 21.79
CA VAL A 434 -6.27 -3.41 22.19
C VAL A 434 -6.44 -3.41 23.70
N ARG A 435 -7.69 -3.57 24.15
CA ARG A 435 -8.05 -3.64 25.58
C ARG A 435 -8.50 -5.03 26.04
N ALA A 436 -8.81 -5.90 25.08
CA ALA A 436 -9.27 -7.25 25.32
C ALA A 436 -8.59 -8.18 24.32
N VAL A 437 -8.10 -9.33 24.79
CA VAL A 437 -7.55 -10.39 23.96
C VAL A 437 -8.47 -11.60 24.13
N VAL A 438 -9.06 -12.04 23.02
CA VAL A 438 -9.89 -13.24 22.97
C VAL A 438 -9.05 -14.34 22.33
N PHE A 439 -8.84 -15.43 23.07
CA PHE A 439 -8.09 -16.57 22.58
C PHE A 439 -9.04 -17.62 22.02
N ASP A 440 -8.69 -18.18 20.87
CA ASP A 440 -9.24 -19.46 20.48
C ASP A 440 -8.73 -20.56 21.43
N LYS A 441 -9.51 -21.61 21.65
CA LYS A 441 -9.10 -22.68 22.55
C LYS A 441 -8.13 -23.62 21.85
N THR A 442 -8.59 -24.22 20.76
CA THR A 442 -7.89 -25.33 20.11
C THR A 442 -6.70 -24.80 19.30
N GLY A 443 -5.50 -25.33 19.54
CA GLY A 443 -4.29 -24.92 18.80
C GLY A 443 -3.70 -23.56 19.16
N THR A 444 -4.40 -22.76 19.98
CA THR A 444 -3.87 -21.52 20.58
C THR A 444 -3.58 -21.70 22.07
N LEU A 445 -4.57 -22.11 22.87
CA LEU A 445 -4.38 -22.42 24.29
C LEU A 445 -3.99 -23.89 24.51
N THR A 446 -4.43 -24.79 23.63
CA THR A 446 -4.12 -26.21 23.70
C THR A 446 -2.97 -26.60 22.77
N THR A 447 -2.34 -27.74 23.05
CA THR A 447 -1.26 -28.31 22.21
C THR A 447 -1.74 -28.84 20.86
N GLY A 448 -3.06 -28.84 20.60
CA GLY A 448 -3.65 -29.35 19.35
C GLY A 448 -3.48 -30.86 19.12
N LYS A 449 -2.97 -31.60 20.12
CA LYS A 449 -2.74 -33.05 20.05
C LYS A 449 -3.59 -33.75 21.10
N PRO A 450 -4.53 -34.64 20.70
CA PRO A 450 -5.29 -35.42 21.66
C PRO A 450 -4.33 -36.34 22.42
N LYS A 451 -4.47 -36.37 23.75
CA LYS A 451 -3.77 -37.29 24.64
C LYS A 451 -4.83 -38.00 25.46
N VAL A 452 -4.75 -39.34 25.55
CA VAL A 452 -5.58 -40.10 26.49
C VAL A 452 -5.15 -39.69 27.90
N THR A 453 -6.06 -39.06 28.64
CA THR A 453 -5.83 -38.67 30.04
C THR A 453 -6.37 -39.72 30.99
N ASP A 454 -7.56 -40.26 30.68
CA ASP A 454 -8.31 -41.14 31.55
C ASP A 454 -8.88 -42.31 30.74
N VAL A 455 -8.77 -43.51 31.31
CA VAL A 455 -9.45 -44.71 30.81
C VAL A 455 -10.34 -45.21 31.92
N THR A 456 -11.64 -44.94 31.82
CA THR A 456 -12.62 -45.46 32.78
C THR A 456 -13.23 -46.74 32.23
N VAL A 457 -12.77 -47.88 32.75
CA VAL A 457 -13.35 -49.19 32.40
C VAL A 457 -14.60 -49.39 33.24
N TYR A 458 -15.77 -49.27 32.61
CA TYR A 458 -17.01 -49.73 33.23
C TYR A 458 -17.11 -51.24 33.08
N ASN A 459 -16.72 -51.93 34.15
CA ASN A 459 -16.87 -53.36 34.45
C ASN A 459 -15.55 -54.14 34.50
N THR A 460 -15.16 -54.54 35.71
CA THR A 460 -14.51 -55.84 35.94
C THR A 460 -14.89 -56.33 37.33
N GLN A 461 -15.71 -57.38 37.40
CA GLN A 461 -15.42 -58.38 38.41
C GLN A 461 -13.94 -58.78 38.25
N MET A 462 -13.21 -58.73 39.38
CA MET A 462 -11.82 -59.17 39.63
C MET A 462 -10.69 -58.11 39.64
N THR A 463 -10.46 -57.62 40.87
CA THR A 463 -9.20 -57.54 41.64
C THR A 463 -7.95 -56.82 41.10
N GLN A 464 -7.62 -55.77 41.87
CA GLN A 464 -6.37 -55.02 42.09
C GLN A 464 -5.93 -53.94 41.08
N PRO A 465 -5.61 -52.73 41.56
CA PRO A 465 -5.12 -51.64 40.73
C PRO A 465 -3.64 -51.87 40.40
N THR A 466 -3.34 -52.17 39.14
CA THR A 466 -1.98 -52.02 38.62
C THR A 466 -1.77 -50.54 38.29
N GLN A 467 -0.95 -49.84 39.09
CA GLN A 467 -0.46 -48.53 38.68
C GLN A 467 0.46 -48.73 37.46
N LEU A 468 0.03 -48.18 36.31
CA LEU A 468 0.90 -48.03 35.15
C LEU A 468 1.61 -46.67 35.28
N HIS A 469 2.90 -46.71 35.60
CA HIS A 469 3.80 -45.59 35.35
C HIS A 469 4.24 -45.63 33.89
N GLY A 470 3.97 -44.52 33.18
CA GLY A 470 4.42 -44.21 31.83
C GLY A 470 4.34 -42.72 31.57
#